data_AF-A0AA37LDT2-F1
#
_entry.id   AF-A0AA37LDT2-F1
#
_cell.length_a   1.000
_cell.length_b   1.000
_cell.length_c   1.000
_cell.angle_alpha   90.00
_cell.angle_beta   90.00
_cell.angle_gamma   90.00
#
_symmetry.space_group_name_H-M   'P 1'
#
loop_
_entity.id
_entity.type
_entity.pdbx_description
1 polymer ?
#
loop_
_entity_poly.entity_id
_entity_poly.type
_entity_poly.pdbx_seq_one_letter_code
_entity_poly.pdbx_strand_id
1 'polypeptide(L)'
;MFLSLVNLKLIEMIPDLLELPHIHLDPAILVVYYGILHHGSVLGSTSKETDEGSKYIPMLYCRTAAESFDEELAWRMYTYACEYAQALNLHNLDAHNAEADFSTLDEAKLDADRKGFWELIQIDFFFRLLFNRPPAITDSMSKWRTNLPWLSGSTPLDPNGVPTVTFIMGSRLTFILSQFYQQLEKPNSDEATVRVKTEEYCHEIGRLFEEYQLEEWIERTFLIGSKADSWLLGDVAMTGYTYVIFMLRKLAVLSSNSPRPVSCDADIPESPLAVDASRGLLKIVCMTIAQNPYPETMCVLLGMYRVYVSYACLLNSILRSPDVHAHAADIGLLERVNDAVRKASRDEKDFRPLLKAVQSLSMEVKRKLNDASTTDGLTLETGFRAGMGY
;
A
#
# COMPACT_ATOMS: atom_id res chain seq x y z
N MET A 1 11.35 10.16 -20.26
CA MET A 1 11.52 11.57 -20.71
C MET A 1 11.45 12.48 -19.47
N PHE A 2 12.20 13.59 -19.32
CA PHE A 2 12.03 14.72 -18.35
C PHE A 2 13.23 15.20 -17.47
N LEU A 3 14.37 14.51 -17.36
CA LEU A 3 15.53 15.11 -16.65
C LEU A 3 16.22 16.23 -17.44
N SER A 4 16.04 16.23 -18.77
CA SER A 4 16.45 17.36 -19.62
C SER A 4 15.52 18.57 -19.53
N LEU A 5 14.46 18.53 -18.71
CA LEU A 5 13.44 19.58 -18.60
C LEU A 5 13.40 20.27 -17.23
N VAL A 6 13.97 19.67 -16.17
CA VAL A 6 14.02 20.28 -14.83
C VAL A 6 15.43 20.77 -14.56
N ASN A 7 15.63 22.08 -14.68
CA ASN A 7 16.91 22.73 -14.42
C ASN A 7 17.18 22.76 -12.91
N LEU A 8 18.23 22.06 -12.45
CA LEU A 8 18.59 21.98 -11.03
C LEU A 8 18.82 23.36 -10.40
N LYS A 9 19.51 24.27 -11.13
CA LYS A 9 19.71 25.65 -10.69
C LYS A 9 18.40 26.41 -10.57
N LEU A 10 17.42 26.11 -11.45
CA LEU A 10 16.09 26.70 -11.31
C LEU A 10 15.43 26.22 -10.01
N ILE A 11 15.45 24.92 -9.71
CA ILE A 11 14.90 24.35 -8.47
C ILE A 11 15.55 24.97 -7.22
N GLU A 12 16.87 25.15 -7.21
CA GLU A 12 17.61 25.80 -6.12
C GLU A 12 17.27 27.29 -5.96
N MET A 13 16.92 27.99 -7.06
CA MET A 13 16.55 29.40 -7.06
C MET A 13 15.08 29.66 -6.74
N ILE A 14 14.20 28.66 -6.81
CA ILE A 14 12.76 28.83 -6.55
C ILE A 14 12.44 29.47 -5.18
N PRO A 15 13.12 29.17 -4.05
CA PRO A 15 12.86 29.88 -2.79
C PRO A 15 13.03 31.39 -2.93
N ASP A 16 14.12 31.86 -3.54
CA ASP A 16 14.39 33.28 -3.74
C ASP A 16 13.41 33.91 -4.75
N LEU A 17 13.00 33.15 -5.78
CA LEU A 17 12.05 33.61 -6.80
C LEU A 17 10.62 33.77 -6.24
N LEU A 18 10.24 32.96 -5.25
CA LEU A 18 8.94 33.06 -4.56
C LEU A 18 8.81 34.31 -3.69
N GLU A 19 9.93 34.87 -3.21
CA GLU A 19 9.96 36.12 -2.43
C GLU A 19 9.80 37.37 -3.31
N LEU A 20 9.94 37.24 -4.64
CA LEU A 20 9.85 38.36 -5.57
C LEU A 20 8.39 38.55 -6.04
N PRO A 21 7.71 39.64 -5.65
CA PRO A 21 6.27 39.82 -5.85
C PRO A 21 5.83 40.01 -7.32
N HIS A 22 6.79 40.10 -8.24
CA HIS A 22 6.60 40.33 -9.67
C HIS A 22 6.94 39.10 -10.52
N ILE A 23 7.39 38.00 -9.90
CA ILE A 23 7.67 36.74 -10.58
C ILE A 23 6.56 35.76 -10.25
N HIS A 24 5.94 35.22 -11.29
CA HIS A 24 4.96 34.15 -11.18
C HIS A 24 5.54 32.89 -11.81
N LEU A 25 5.82 31.91 -10.97
CA LEU A 25 6.26 30.60 -11.40
C LEU A 25 5.06 29.79 -11.90
N ASP A 26 5.27 29.01 -12.95
CA ASP A 26 4.25 28.14 -13.48
C ASP A 26 3.79 27.12 -12.42
N PRO A 27 2.47 26.86 -12.25
CA PRO A 27 1.99 25.90 -11.27
C PRO A 27 2.65 24.52 -11.38
N ALA A 28 3.01 24.07 -12.59
CA ALA A 28 3.70 22.80 -12.77
C ALA A 28 5.12 22.81 -12.19
N ILE A 29 5.87 23.91 -12.30
CA ILE A 29 7.23 23.99 -11.70
C ILE A 29 7.18 24.07 -10.18
N LEU A 30 6.10 24.65 -9.62
CA LEU A 30 5.88 24.69 -8.18
C LEU A 30 5.52 23.31 -7.62
N VAL A 31 4.65 22.57 -8.30
CA VAL A 31 4.37 21.16 -7.95
C VAL A 31 5.65 20.34 -7.99
N VAL A 32 6.50 20.60 -8.99
CA VAL A 32 7.78 19.92 -9.14
C VAL A 32 8.71 20.20 -7.95
N TYR A 33 8.87 21.47 -7.61
CA TYR A 33 9.70 21.95 -6.51
C TYR A 33 9.21 21.46 -5.14
N TYR A 34 7.92 21.61 -4.85
CA TYR A 34 7.35 21.18 -3.57
C TYR A 34 7.30 19.66 -3.44
N GLY A 35 7.14 18.91 -4.53
CA GLY A 35 7.28 17.45 -4.52
C GLY A 35 8.70 17.01 -4.13
N ILE A 36 9.73 17.68 -4.67
CA ILE A 36 11.13 17.42 -4.31
C ILE A 36 11.39 17.80 -2.84
N LEU A 37 10.94 18.97 -2.38
CA LEU A 37 11.10 19.41 -0.99
C LEU A 37 10.36 18.52 0.01
N HIS A 38 9.12 18.16 -0.28
CA HIS A 38 8.29 17.32 0.58
C HIS A 38 9.01 15.99 0.88
N HIS A 39 9.46 15.29 -0.16
CA HIS A 39 10.16 14.01 0.02
C HIS A 39 11.59 14.17 0.53
N GLY A 40 12.30 15.23 0.17
CA GLY A 40 13.61 15.58 0.74
C GLY A 40 13.56 15.97 2.23
N SER A 41 12.40 16.40 2.73
CA SER A 41 12.18 16.69 4.16
C SER A 41 11.78 15.46 4.97
N VAL A 42 11.14 14.47 4.33
CA VAL A 42 10.76 13.18 4.92
C VAL A 42 11.97 12.23 4.97
N LEU A 43 12.89 12.33 4.01
CA LEU A 43 14.15 11.59 3.96
C LEU A 43 15.26 12.51 4.51
N GLY A 44 15.56 12.41 5.80
CA GLY A 44 16.61 13.21 6.45
C GLY A 44 17.92 13.22 5.65
N SER A 45 18.67 14.32 5.72
CA SER A 45 19.85 14.67 4.92
C SER A 45 20.88 13.54 4.76
N THR A 46 20.68 12.67 3.77
CA THR A 46 21.67 11.70 3.32
C THR A 46 21.75 11.69 1.80
N SER A 47 22.18 12.80 1.20
CA SER A 47 23.05 12.71 0.02
C SER A 47 23.75 14.05 -0.22
N LYS A 48 25.05 13.97 -0.50
CA LYS A 48 25.77 15.07 -1.16
C LYS A 48 25.38 15.02 -2.64
N GLU A 49 25.22 16.20 -3.23
CA GLU A 49 24.94 16.43 -4.65
C GLU A 49 25.72 15.47 -5.57
N THR A 50 25.00 14.49 -6.11
CA THR A 50 25.43 13.64 -7.22
C THR A 50 24.24 13.42 -8.15
N ASP A 51 24.54 12.93 -9.36
CA ASP A 51 23.64 12.55 -10.48
C ASP A 51 22.48 11.57 -10.09
N GLU A 52 22.35 11.25 -8.80
CA GLU A 52 21.33 10.42 -8.18
C GLU A 52 19.99 11.12 -7.99
N GLY A 53 19.95 12.46 -7.82
CA GLY A 53 18.69 13.21 -7.67
C GLY A 53 17.72 12.99 -8.84
N SER A 54 18.28 12.72 -10.01
CA SER A 54 17.59 12.36 -11.24
C SER A 54 16.79 11.05 -11.17
N LYS A 55 17.31 10.02 -10.47
CA LYS A 55 16.69 8.69 -10.32
C LYS A 55 15.39 8.76 -9.52
N TYR A 56 15.37 9.60 -8.49
CA TYR A 56 14.27 9.64 -7.53
C TYR A 56 13.08 10.47 -8.02
N ILE A 57 13.28 11.46 -8.89
CA ILE A 57 12.20 12.38 -9.30
C ILE A 57 10.98 11.63 -9.87
N PRO A 58 11.07 10.79 -10.93
CA PRO A 58 9.86 10.14 -11.46
C PRO A 58 9.17 9.22 -10.43
N MET A 59 9.96 8.57 -9.57
CA MET A 59 9.48 7.69 -8.51
C MET A 59 8.74 8.47 -7.40
N LEU A 60 9.26 9.63 -7.01
CA LEU A 60 8.61 10.52 -6.03
C LEU A 60 7.27 11.07 -6.56
N TYR A 61 7.18 11.34 -7.87
CA TYR A 61 5.95 11.85 -8.48
C TYR A 61 4.93 10.74 -8.67
N CYS A 62 5.39 9.55 -9.03
CA CYS A 62 4.55 8.34 -9.03
C CYS A 62 3.84 8.19 -7.68
N ARG A 63 4.61 8.26 -6.58
CA ARG A 63 4.08 8.14 -5.22
C ARG A 63 3.12 9.29 -4.87
N THR A 64 3.52 10.53 -5.12
CA THR A 64 2.69 11.72 -4.83
C THR A 64 1.37 11.73 -5.61
N ALA A 65 1.42 11.33 -6.89
CA ALA A 65 0.23 11.22 -7.73
C ALA A 65 -0.70 10.09 -7.23
N ALA A 66 -0.16 8.94 -6.82
CA ALA A 66 -0.95 7.85 -6.26
C ALA A 66 -1.63 8.25 -4.93
N GLU A 67 -0.90 8.95 -4.05
CA GLU A 67 -1.42 9.52 -2.80
C GLU A 67 -2.52 10.57 -3.05
N SER A 68 -2.47 11.24 -4.21
CA SER A 68 -3.44 12.25 -4.66
C SER A 68 -4.59 11.68 -5.51
N PHE A 69 -4.73 10.35 -5.57
CA PHE A 69 -5.74 9.65 -6.38
C PHE A 69 -5.65 9.89 -7.89
N ASP A 70 -4.50 10.37 -8.39
CA ASP A 70 -4.24 10.51 -9.83
C ASP A 70 -3.49 9.27 -10.35
N GLU A 71 -4.26 8.21 -10.55
CA GLU A 71 -3.74 6.89 -10.95
C GLU A 71 -3.11 6.89 -12.34
N GLU A 72 -3.58 7.77 -13.23
CA GLU A 72 -3.05 7.88 -14.60
C GLU A 72 -1.70 8.59 -14.58
N LEU A 73 -1.59 9.70 -13.85
CA LEU A 73 -0.31 10.38 -13.68
C LEU A 73 0.69 9.49 -12.92
N ALA A 74 0.24 8.80 -11.88
CA ALA A 74 1.08 7.89 -11.11
C ALA A 74 1.68 6.80 -12.01
N TRP A 75 0.83 6.16 -12.81
CA TRP A 75 1.26 5.14 -13.77
C TRP A 75 2.23 5.69 -14.81
N ARG A 76 1.94 6.87 -15.37
CA ARG A 76 2.81 7.51 -16.37
C ARG A 76 4.19 7.87 -15.81
N MET A 77 4.24 8.34 -14.56
CA MET A 77 5.52 8.66 -13.92
C MET A 77 6.31 7.39 -13.58
N TYR A 78 5.60 6.33 -13.20
CA TYR A 78 6.19 5.01 -13.01
C TYR A 78 6.81 4.44 -14.29
N THR A 79 6.12 4.52 -15.45
CA THR A 79 6.71 4.04 -16.71
C THR A 79 7.97 4.81 -17.09
N TYR A 80 8.03 6.12 -16.83
CA TYR A 80 9.27 6.89 -17.01
C TYR A 80 10.40 6.44 -16.06
N ALA A 81 10.09 6.07 -14.81
CA ALA A 81 11.08 5.47 -13.91
C ALA A 81 11.61 4.12 -14.47
N CYS A 82 10.74 3.28 -15.02
CA CYS A 82 11.14 2.02 -15.66
C CYS A 82 12.04 2.23 -16.88
N GLU A 83 11.64 3.13 -17.81
CA GLU A 83 12.44 3.51 -18.98
C GLU A 83 13.83 4.00 -18.56
N TYR A 84 13.89 4.82 -17.51
CA TYR A 84 15.13 5.35 -16.98
C TYR A 84 16.02 4.26 -16.37
N ALA A 85 15.46 3.36 -15.56
CA ALA A 85 16.19 2.23 -15.00
C ALA A 85 16.73 1.28 -16.09
N GLN A 86 15.97 1.08 -17.17
CA GLN A 86 16.41 0.31 -18.33
C GLN A 86 17.55 1.02 -19.06
N ALA A 87 17.48 2.34 -19.27
CA ALA A 87 18.53 3.13 -19.90
C ALA A 87 19.83 3.14 -19.09
N LEU A 88 19.74 3.10 -17.75
CA LEU A 88 20.87 2.93 -16.85
C LEU A 88 21.37 1.47 -16.73
N ASN A 89 20.77 0.54 -17.49
CA ASN A 89 21.10 -0.87 -17.49
C ASN A 89 20.96 -1.54 -16.10
N LEU A 90 20.08 -1.00 -15.23
CA LEU A 90 19.88 -1.52 -13.86
C LEU A 90 19.28 -2.93 -13.84
N HIS A 91 18.67 -3.37 -14.93
CA HIS A 91 18.11 -4.71 -15.09
C HIS A 91 19.19 -5.79 -15.38
N ASN A 92 20.44 -5.38 -15.61
CA ASN A 92 21.53 -6.24 -16.04
C ASN A 92 22.82 -6.02 -15.23
N LEU A 93 22.69 -5.56 -13.97
CA LEU A 93 23.80 -5.19 -13.08
C LEU A 93 24.79 -6.35 -12.83
N ASP A 94 24.29 -7.58 -12.80
CA ASP A 94 25.05 -8.79 -12.46
C ASP A 94 25.39 -9.67 -13.68
N ALA A 95 25.13 -9.20 -14.91
CA ALA A 95 25.65 -9.86 -16.09
C ALA A 95 27.19 -9.77 -16.10
N HIS A 96 27.84 -10.93 -15.99
CA HIS A 96 29.30 -11.04 -15.88
C HIS A 96 30.04 -10.23 -16.95
N ASN A 97 30.80 -9.21 -16.53
CA ASN A 97 31.94 -8.73 -17.30
C ASN A 97 33.17 -9.52 -16.86
N ALA A 98 33.53 -10.55 -17.62
CA ALA A 98 34.76 -11.31 -17.42
C ALA A 98 36.06 -10.47 -17.60
N GLU A 99 35.93 -9.20 -17.99
CA GLU A 99 37.04 -8.29 -18.33
C GLU A 99 37.06 -6.99 -17.48
N ALA A 100 36.13 -6.79 -16.54
CA ALA A 100 36.15 -5.60 -15.69
C ALA A 100 36.99 -5.88 -14.42
N ASP A 101 38.05 -5.11 -14.21
CA ASP A 101 38.86 -5.11 -13.00
C ASP A 101 37.96 -4.94 -11.76
N PHE A 102 37.67 -6.06 -11.08
CA PHE A 102 36.86 -6.17 -9.85
C PHE A 102 37.42 -5.35 -8.66
N SER A 103 38.51 -4.61 -8.84
CA SER A 103 39.16 -3.80 -7.81
C SER A 103 38.65 -2.36 -7.71
N THR A 104 37.70 -1.93 -8.56
CA THR A 104 37.26 -0.51 -8.65
C THR A 104 35.76 -0.26 -8.53
N LEU A 105 34.92 -1.30 -8.41
CA LEU A 105 33.48 -1.11 -8.25
C LEU A 105 33.12 -0.83 -6.79
N ASP A 106 32.42 0.29 -6.58
CA ASP A 106 31.80 0.63 -5.30
C ASP A 106 30.61 -0.32 -5.05
N GLU A 107 30.86 -1.38 -4.29
CA GLU A 107 29.85 -2.37 -3.92
C GLU A 107 28.65 -1.74 -3.20
N ALA A 108 28.84 -0.66 -2.43
CA ALA A 108 27.73 0.01 -1.76
C ALA A 108 26.80 0.68 -2.77
N LYS A 109 27.36 1.28 -3.82
CA LYS A 109 26.59 1.85 -4.93
C LYS A 109 25.87 0.77 -5.73
N LEU A 110 26.55 -0.33 -6.05
CA LEU A 110 25.91 -1.46 -6.75
C LEU A 110 24.76 -2.04 -5.93
N ASP A 111 24.91 -2.13 -4.62
CA ASP A 111 23.86 -2.62 -3.73
C ASP A 111 22.65 -1.68 -3.70
N ALA A 112 22.89 -0.37 -3.64
CA ALA A 112 21.84 0.64 -3.75
C ALA A 112 21.09 0.57 -5.09
N ASP A 113 21.81 0.38 -6.20
CA ASP A 113 21.22 0.22 -7.53
C ASP A 113 20.39 -1.07 -7.63
N ARG A 114 20.85 -2.19 -7.04
CA ARG A 114 20.05 -3.43 -6.92
C ARG A 114 18.77 -3.18 -6.13
N LYS A 115 18.87 -2.51 -4.97
CA LYS A 115 17.71 -2.19 -4.12
C LYS A 115 16.69 -1.36 -4.88
N GLY A 116 17.10 -0.28 -5.56
CA GLY A 116 16.21 0.56 -6.35
C GLY A 116 15.53 -0.20 -7.49
N PHE A 117 16.26 -1.11 -8.16
CA PHE A 117 15.65 -1.95 -9.19
C PHE A 117 14.60 -2.91 -8.63
N TRP A 118 14.86 -3.53 -7.46
CA TRP A 118 13.88 -4.38 -6.78
C TRP A 118 12.64 -3.63 -6.30
N GLU A 119 12.79 -2.38 -5.86
CA GLU A 119 11.66 -1.52 -5.52
C GLU A 119 10.77 -1.26 -6.75
N LEU A 120 11.36 -1.04 -7.95
CA LEU A 120 10.57 -0.91 -9.18
C LEU A 120 9.76 -2.18 -9.48
N ILE A 121 10.32 -3.37 -9.25
CA ILE A 121 9.61 -4.65 -9.44
C ILE A 121 8.42 -4.75 -8.49
N GLN A 122 8.63 -4.43 -7.21
CA GLN A 122 7.58 -4.42 -6.19
C GLN A 122 6.42 -3.51 -6.61
N ILE A 123 6.75 -2.31 -7.09
CA ILE A 123 5.77 -1.31 -7.51
C ILE A 123 5.04 -1.73 -8.78
N ASP A 124 5.72 -2.37 -9.75
CA ASP A 124 5.05 -2.85 -10.98
C ASP A 124 3.89 -3.78 -10.61
N PHE A 125 4.16 -4.75 -9.73
CA PHE A 125 3.15 -5.70 -9.28
C PHE A 125 2.04 -5.03 -8.47
N PHE A 126 2.38 -4.02 -7.67
CA PHE A 126 1.40 -3.20 -6.97
C PHE A 126 0.46 -2.48 -7.95
N PHE A 127 1.01 -1.81 -8.98
CA PHE A 127 0.22 -1.15 -10.02
C PHE A 127 -0.63 -2.11 -10.83
N ARG A 128 -0.08 -3.28 -11.19
CA ARG A 128 -0.83 -4.33 -11.88
C ARG A 128 -2.03 -4.77 -11.04
N LEU A 129 -1.85 -4.95 -9.74
CA LEU A 129 -2.90 -5.47 -8.85
C LEU A 129 -3.96 -4.44 -8.48
N LEU A 130 -3.58 -3.24 -8.05
CA LEU A 130 -4.52 -2.24 -7.55
C LEU A 130 -5.14 -1.40 -8.66
N PHE A 131 -4.34 -1.04 -9.67
CA PHE A 131 -4.75 -0.12 -10.74
C PHE A 131 -5.04 -0.83 -12.07
N ASN A 132 -4.95 -2.17 -12.10
CA ASN A 132 -5.17 -2.99 -13.30
C ASN A 132 -4.32 -2.53 -14.51
N ARG A 133 -3.10 -2.07 -14.25
CA ARG A 133 -2.17 -1.66 -15.31
C ARG A 133 -1.48 -2.89 -15.93
N PRO A 134 -1.10 -2.83 -17.22
CA PRO A 134 -0.23 -3.84 -17.78
C PRO A 134 1.16 -3.80 -17.11
N PRO A 135 1.96 -4.88 -17.16
CA PRO A 135 3.34 -4.82 -16.69
C PRO A 135 4.14 -3.77 -17.47
N ALA A 136 4.86 -2.88 -16.77
CA ALA A 136 5.80 -1.96 -17.42
C ALA A 136 7.24 -2.51 -17.45
N ILE A 137 7.58 -3.33 -16.46
CA ILE A 137 8.93 -3.90 -16.35
C ILE A 137 8.86 -5.42 -16.22
N THR A 138 7.90 -5.96 -15.45
CA THR A 138 7.81 -7.40 -15.15
C THR A 138 7.44 -8.31 -16.31
N ASP A 139 7.11 -7.76 -17.49
CA ASP A 139 6.88 -8.51 -18.74
C ASP A 139 8.14 -9.25 -19.22
N SER A 140 9.31 -8.71 -18.88
CA SER A 140 10.62 -9.16 -19.30
C SER A 140 11.47 -9.70 -18.15
N MET A 141 10.83 -9.98 -17.00
CA MET A 141 11.50 -10.39 -15.76
C MET A 141 12.47 -11.57 -15.92
N SER A 142 12.17 -12.51 -16.81
CA SER A 142 13.03 -13.68 -17.09
C SER A 142 14.38 -13.33 -17.76
N LYS A 143 14.50 -12.14 -18.34
CA LYS A 143 15.70 -11.68 -19.05
C LYS A 143 16.67 -10.92 -18.13
N TRP A 144 16.24 -10.54 -16.94
CA TRP A 144 17.05 -9.72 -16.05
C TRP A 144 18.20 -10.52 -15.44
N ARG A 145 19.27 -9.79 -15.13
CA ARG A 145 20.48 -10.27 -14.46
C ARG A 145 20.78 -9.31 -13.32
N THR A 146 19.90 -9.31 -12.32
CA THR A 146 20.04 -8.50 -11.11
C THR A 146 19.74 -9.38 -9.91
N ASN A 147 20.74 -9.56 -9.06
CA ASN A 147 20.65 -10.32 -7.83
C ASN A 147 19.85 -9.53 -6.78
N LEU A 148 19.43 -10.22 -5.72
CA LEU A 148 18.96 -9.52 -4.52
C LEU A 148 20.11 -8.67 -3.96
N PRO A 149 19.81 -7.48 -3.39
CA PRO A 149 20.81 -6.71 -2.68
C PRO A 149 21.36 -7.55 -1.51
N TRP A 150 22.60 -7.27 -1.14
CA TRP A 150 23.35 -7.93 -0.08
C TRP A 150 22.80 -7.60 1.32
N LEU A 151 21.93 -6.58 1.43
CA LEU A 151 21.17 -6.19 2.64
C LEU A 151 22.03 -5.92 3.88
N SER A 152 23.35 -5.96 3.76
CA SER A 152 24.34 -5.85 4.83
C SER A 152 25.67 -5.46 4.19
N GLY A 153 25.94 -4.16 4.08
CA GLY A 153 27.29 -3.69 3.81
C GLY A 153 28.15 -3.94 5.07
N SER A 154 28.97 -4.99 5.10
CA SER A 154 30.09 -5.22 6.05
C SER A 154 29.85 -4.94 7.55
N THR A 155 28.60 -4.88 8.01
CA THR A 155 28.21 -4.52 9.38
C THR A 155 27.48 -5.72 9.97
N PRO A 156 27.78 -6.15 11.21
CA PRO A 156 27.17 -7.34 11.79
C PRO A 156 25.65 -7.26 11.75
N LEU A 157 25.02 -8.39 11.40
CA LEU A 157 23.57 -8.59 11.37
C LEU A 157 22.95 -8.08 12.68
N ASP A 158 22.20 -6.98 12.60
CA ASP A 158 21.31 -6.58 13.68
C ASP A 158 20.03 -7.41 13.57
N PRO A 159 19.73 -8.30 14.54
CA PRO A 159 18.45 -9.01 14.58
C PRO A 159 17.23 -8.08 14.75
N ASN A 160 17.44 -6.77 15.04
CA ASN A 160 16.41 -5.72 14.96
C ASN A 160 16.49 -4.88 13.68
N GLY A 161 17.18 -5.36 12.63
CA GLY A 161 17.36 -4.68 11.34
C GLY A 161 16.05 -4.58 10.56
N VAL A 162 15.14 -3.71 11.01
CA VAL A 162 13.82 -3.46 10.40
C VAL A 162 13.93 -3.19 8.90
N PRO A 163 14.87 -2.36 8.39
CA PRO A 163 15.02 -2.16 6.94
C PRO A 163 15.34 -3.44 6.17
N THR A 164 16.21 -4.29 6.71
CA THR A 164 16.60 -5.55 6.08
C THR A 164 15.44 -6.55 6.08
N VAL A 165 14.76 -6.71 7.21
CA VAL A 165 13.65 -7.66 7.32
C VAL A 165 12.45 -7.23 6.48
N THR A 166 12.09 -5.95 6.51
CA THR A 166 10.99 -5.43 5.67
C THR A 166 11.26 -5.60 4.18
N PHE A 167 12.52 -5.44 3.74
CA PHE A 167 12.90 -5.77 2.36
C PHE A 167 12.74 -7.26 2.03
N ILE A 168 13.18 -8.16 2.92
CA ILE A 168 13.03 -9.62 2.72
C ILE A 168 11.56 -10.00 2.63
N MET A 169 10.73 -9.47 3.54
CA MET A 169 9.29 -9.68 3.54
C MET A 169 8.66 -9.13 2.26
N GLY A 170 8.97 -7.90 1.86
CA GLY A 170 8.51 -7.29 0.61
C GLY A 170 8.90 -8.08 -0.63
N SER A 171 10.11 -8.64 -0.65
CA SER A 171 10.57 -9.54 -1.72
C SER A 171 9.78 -10.85 -1.77
N ARG A 172 9.48 -11.46 -0.62
CA ARG A 172 8.61 -12.66 -0.55
C ARG A 172 7.20 -12.36 -1.03
N LEU A 173 6.62 -11.23 -0.62
CA LEU A 173 5.32 -10.76 -1.14
C LEU A 173 5.35 -10.58 -2.67
N THR A 174 6.45 -10.06 -3.22
CA THR A 174 6.66 -9.90 -4.66
C THR A 174 6.65 -11.24 -5.39
N PHE A 175 7.33 -12.25 -4.84
CA PHE A 175 7.34 -13.59 -5.43
C PHE A 175 5.97 -14.24 -5.40
N ILE A 176 5.22 -14.10 -4.30
CA ILE A 176 3.83 -14.57 -4.20
C ILE A 176 2.98 -13.92 -5.30
N LEU A 177 3.08 -12.60 -5.46
CA LEU A 177 2.29 -11.87 -6.46
C LEU A 177 2.72 -12.21 -7.90
N SER A 178 4.01 -12.43 -8.15
CA SER A 178 4.52 -12.96 -9.41
C SER A 178 3.92 -14.32 -9.74
N GLN A 179 3.86 -15.24 -8.78
CA GLN A 179 3.27 -16.56 -8.98
C GLN A 179 1.76 -16.46 -9.23
N PHE A 180 1.05 -15.59 -8.51
CA PHE A 180 -0.36 -15.28 -8.77
C PHE A 180 -0.59 -14.85 -10.23
N TYR A 181 0.18 -13.89 -10.74
CA TYR A 181 0.05 -13.45 -12.14
C TYR A 181 0.42 -14.55 -13.14
N GLN A 182 1.42 -15.38 -12.85
CA GLN A 182 1.74 -16.54 -13.68
C GLN A 182 0.61 -17.56 -13.75
N GLN A 183 -0.22 -17.71 -12.70
CA GLN A 183 -1.43 -18.54 -12.78
C GLN A 183 -2.54 -17.82 -13.52
N LEU A 184 -2.72 -16.52 -13.28
CA LEU A 184 -3.80 -15.73 -13.86
C LEU A 184 -3.67 -15.57 -15.39
N GLU A 185 -2.44 -15.47 -15.90
CA GLU A 185 -2.14 -15.16 -17.30
C GLU A 185 -1.93 -16.41 -18.17
N LYS A 186 -2.12 -17.62 -17.63
CA LYS A 186 -2.02 -18.86 -18.41
C LYS A 186 -3.16 -18.95 -19.44
N PRO A 187 -2.87 -19.43 -20.66
CA PRO A 187 -3.92 -19.75 -21.62
C PRO A 187 -4.77 -20.90 -21.05
N ASN A 188 -6.08 -20.69 -20.95
CA ASN A 188 -7.08 -21.59 -20.33
C ASN A 188 -7.14 -21.60 -18.79
N SER A 189 -6.73 -20.51 -18.13
CA SER A 189 -6.98 -20.37 -16.69
C SER A 189 -8.48 -20.39 -16.38
N ASP A 190 -8.90 -21.41 -15.64
CA ASP A 190 -10.24 -21.47 -15.07
C ASP A 190 -10.26 -20.85 -13.66
N GLU A 191 -11.34 -20.15 -13.31
CA GLU A 191 -11.44 -19.45 -12.04
C GLU A 191 -11.32 -20.39 -10.83
N ALA A 192 -11.85 -21.62 -10.93
CA ALA A 192 -11.85 -22.56 -9.82
C ALA A 192 -10.41 -22.96 -9.42
N THR A 193 -9.55 -23.22 -10.40
CA THR A 193 -8.15 -23.58 -10.23
C THR A 193 -7.33 -22.38 -9.75
N VAL A 194 -7.54 -21.20 -10.35
CA VAL A 194 -6.84 -19.98 -9.91
C VAL A 194 -7.28 -19.59 -8.50
N ARG A 195 -8.54 -19.81 -8.12
CA ARG A 195 -9.07 -19.56 -6.78
C ARG A 195 -8.34 -20.37 -5.72
N VAL A 196 -8.23 -21.68 -5.90
CA VAL A 196 -7.51 -22.55 -4.94
C VAL A 196 -6.07 -22.06 -4.73
N LYS A 197 -5.35 -21.74 -5.82
CA LYS A 197 -3.99 -21.20 -5.73
C LYS A 197 -3.93 -19.82 -5.06
N THR A 198 -4.90 -18.96 -5.34
CA THR A 198 -4.96 -17.64 -4.70
C THR A 198 -5.19 -17.75 -3.21
N GLU A 199 -6.05 -18.67 -2.76
CA GLU A 199 -6.24 -18.93 -1.34
C GLU A 199 -4.96 -19.48 -0.70
N GLU A 200 -4.24 -20.39 -1.36
CA GLU A 200 -2.91 -20.85 -0.90
C GLU A 200 -1.93 -19.68 -0.73
N TYR A 201 -1.88 -18.75 -1.71
CA TYR A 201 -1.05 -17.53 -1.64
C TYR A 201 -1.47 -16.61 -0.47
N CYS A 202 -2.77 -16.47 -0.21
CA CYS A 202 -3.26 -15.69 0.93
C CYS A 202 -2.80 -16.28 2.27
N HIS A 203 -2.87 -17.61 2.42
CA HIS A 203 -2.36 -18.29 3.62
C HIS A 203 -0.83 -18.20 3.72
N GLU A 204 -0.10 -18.17 2.59
CA GLU A 204 1.34 -17.93 2.59
C GLU A 204 1.70 -16.53 3.12
N ILE A 205 0.95 -15.50 2.73
CA ILE A 205 1.11 -14.15 3.28
C ILE A 205 0.83 -14.14 4.80
N GLY A 206 -0.23 -14.82 5.25
CA GLY A 206 -0.53 -14.96 6.68
C GLY A 206 0.61 -15.63 7.46
N ARG A 207 1.10 -16.77 6.95
CA ARG A 207 2.25 -17.49 7.55
C ARG A 207 3.52 -16.65 7.57
N LEU A 208 3.76 -15.84 6.53
CA LEU A 208 4.87 -14.89 6.51
C LEU A 208 4.75 -13.88 7.65
N PHE A 209 3.56 -13.34 7.91
CA PHE A 209 3.36 -12.39 9.02
C PHE A 209 3.51 -13.05 10.39
N GLU A 210 3.05 -14.30 10.54
CA GLU A 210 3.24 -15.10 11.76
C GLU A 210 4.71 -15.44 12.01
N GLU A 211 5.45 -15.84 10.96
CA GLU A 211 6.88 -16.20 11.03
C GLU A 211 7.73 -15.09 11.64
N TYR A 212 7.42 -13.83 11.30
CA TYR A 212 8.13 -12.66 11.82
C TYR A 212 7.42 -12.00 13.02
N GLN A 213 6.31 -12.57 13.50
CA GLN A 213 5.46 -11.98 14.55
C GLN A 213 5.14 -10.49 14.27
N LEU A 214 4.77 -10.20 13.02
CA LEU A 214 4.76 -8.82 12.50
C LEU A 214 3.86 -7.88 13.31
N GLU A 215 2.66 -8.32 13.70
CA GLU A 215 1.75 -7.49 14.52
C GLU A 215 2.39 -7.11 15.87
N GLU A 216 2.95 -8.08 16.58
CA GLU A 216 3.61 -7.88 17.88
C GLU A 216 4.86 -6.99 17.75
N TRP A 217 5.59 -7.13 16.63
CA TRP A 217 6.76 -6.29 16.35
C TRP A 217 6.35 -4.85 16.05
N ILE A 218 5.28 -4.62 15.29
CA ILE A 218 4.74 -3.27 15.06
C ILE A 218 4.31 -2.65 16.38
N GLU A 219 3.60 -3.38 17.24
CA GLU A 219 3.16 -2.91 18.56
C GLU A 219 4.35 -2.53 19.46
N ARG A 220 5.37 -3.40 19.53
CA ARG A 220 6.60 -3.11 20.29
C ARG A 220 7.32 -1.88 19.77
N THR A 221 7.53 -1.80 18.46
CA THR A 221 8.21 -0.64 17.84
C THR A 221 7.41 0.63 18.07
N PHE A 222 6.08 0.53 18.07
CA PHE A 222 5.18 1.63 18.40
C PHE A 222 5.38 2.14 19.82
N LEU A 223 5.51 1.24 20.80
CA LEU A 223 5.76 1.58 22.20
C LEU A 223 7.13 2.22 22.42
N ILE A 224 8.14 1.80 21.66
CA ILE A 224 9.50 2.36 21.72
C ILE A 224 9.56 3.76 21.06
N GLY A 225 8.61 4.08 20.18
CA GLY A 225 8.48 5.40 19.56
C GLY A 225 9.38 5.60 18.33
N SER A 226 9.95 4.54 17.75
CA SER A 226 10.70 4.63 16.50
C SER A 226 9.74 4.81 15.32
N LYS A 227 9.48 6.06 14.93
CA LYS A 227 8.53 6.39 13.84
C LYS A 227 8.93 5.77 12.50
N ALA A 228 10.22 5.79 12.16
CA ALA A 228 10.72 5.27 10.90
C ALA A 228 10.54 3.75 10.81
N ASP A 229 10.90 3.01 11.87
CA ASP A 229 10.76 1.56 11.91
C ASP A 229 9.29 1.13 11.97
N SER A 230 8.46 1.83 12.76
CA SER A 230 7.02 1.61 12.79
C SER A 230 6.40 1.81 11.41
N TRP A 231 6.86 2.81 10.66
CA TRP A 231 6.40 3.04 9.30
C TRP A 231 6.80 1.91 8.36
N LEU A 232 8.07 1.49 8.36
CA LEU A 232 8.56 0.41 7.49
C LEU A 232 7.84 -0.92 7.76
N LEU A 233 7.64 -1.28 9.03
CA LEU A 233 6.89 -2.48 9.40
C LEU A 233 5.40 -2.35 9.04
N GLY A 234 4.81 -1.17 9.23
CA GLY A 234 3.45 -0.86 8.82
C GLY A 234 3.27 -0.97 7.31
N ASP A 235 4.20 -0.44 6.52
CA ASP A 235 4.20 -0.43 5.05
C ASP A 235 4.16 -1.87 4.49
N VAL A 236 5.01 -2.76 5.00
CA VAL A 236 5.02 -4.16 4.55
C VAL A 236 3.76 -4.92 4.98
N ALA A 237 3.24 -4.65 6.18
CA ALA A 237 1.98 -5.23 6.65
C ALA A 237 0.79 -4.77 5.77
N MET A 238 0.69 -3.46 5.54
CA MET A 238 -0.35 -2.86 4.70
C MET A 238 -0.29 -3.41 3.28
N THR A 239 0.91 -3.54 2.72
CA THR A 239 1.13 -4.13 1.39
C THR A 239 0.61 -5.57 1.32
N GLY A 240 1.00 -6.45 2.26
CA GLY A 240 0.57 -7.85 2.23
C GLY A 240 -0.93 -8.03 2.45
N TYR A 241 -1.55 -7.31 3.38
CA TYR A 241 -3.02 -7.36 3.53
C TYR A 241 -3.75 -6.82 2.30
N THR A 242 -3.23 -5.76 1.69
CA THR A 242 -3.77 -5.23 0.43
C THR A 242 -3.66 -6.27 -0.69
N TYR A 243 -2.56 -7.02 -0.77
CA TYR A 243 -2.41 -8.11 -1.73
C TYR A 243 -3.48 -9.17 -1.55
N VAL A 244 -3.74 -9.64 -0.32
CA VAL A 244 -4.81 -10.62 -0.05
C VAL A 244 -6.16 -10.11 -0.56
N ILE A 245 -6.54 -8.89 -0.17
CA ILE A 245 -7.83 -8.29 -0.52
C ILE A 245 -7.98 -8.14 -2.04
N PHE A 246 -6.96 -7.62 -2.72
CA PHE A 246 -7.06 -7.33 -4.15
C PHE A 246 -6.85 -8.56 -5.03
N MET A 247 -6.08 -9.56 -4.61
CA MET A 247 -6.04 -10.85 -5.31
C MET A 247 -7.43 -11.51 -5.32
N LEU A 248 -8.10 -11.55 -4.15
CA LEU A 248 -9.45 -12.09 -4.01
C LEU A 248 -10.49 -11.24 -4.76
N ARG A 249 -10.33 -9.92 -4.79
CA ARG A 249 -11.16 -9.02 -5.61
C ARG A 249 -11.03 -9.34 -7.09
N LYS A 250 -9.80 -9.53 -7.58
CA LYS A 250 -9.53 -9.82 -9.00
C LYS A 250 -10.18 -11.13 -9.43
N LEU A 251 -10.21 -12.14 -8.56
CA LEU A 251 -10.93 -13.39 -8.80
C LEU A 251 -12.44 -13.21 -8.90
N ALA A 252 -13.06 -12.45 -8.00
CA ALA A 252 -14.50 -12.22 -8.02
C ALA A 252 -14.96 -11.54 -9.32
N VAL A 253 -14.07 -10.78 -9.96
CA VAL A 253 -14.33 -10.17 -11.27
C VAL A 253 -14.22 -11.19 -12.41
N LEU A 254 -13.34 -12.19 -12.33
CA LEU A 254 -13.26 -13.27 -13.32
C LEU A 254 -14.55 -14.12 -13.36
N SER A 255 -15.22 -14.29 -12.21
CA SER A 255 -16.54 -14.95 -12.11
C SER A 255 -17.68 -14.12 -12.67
N SER A 256 -17.48 -12.81 -12.75
CA SER A 256 -18.54 -11.86 -13.03
C SER A 256 -18.73 -11.72 -14.53
N ASN A 257 -19.86 -12.18 -15.06
CA ASN A 257 -20.31 -11.85 -16.42
C ASN A 257 -20.68 -10.35 -16.58
N SER A 258 -20.27 -9.50 -15.63
CA SER A 258 -20.59 -8.08 -15.59
C SER A 258 -19.71 -7.31 -16.56
N PRO A 259 -20.26 -6.47 -17.45
CA PRO A 259 -19.50 -5.61 -18.35
C PRO A 259 -18.81 -4.44 -17.63
N ARG A 260 -18.79 -4.43 -16.29
CA ARG A 260 -18.24 -3.32 -15.51
C ARG A 260 -16.72 -3.42 -15.42
N PRO A 261 -15.98 -2.33 -15.66
CA PRO A 261 -14.53 -2.33 -15.48
C PRO A 261 -14.17 -2.68 -14.03
N VAL A 262 -13.06 -3.41 -13.88
CA VAL A 262 -12.45 -3.92 -12.62
C VAL A 262 -12.20 -2.83 -11.56
N SER A 263 -12.39 -1.55 -11.93
CA SER A 263 -12.18 -0.37 -11.08
C SER A 263 -13.40 0.06 -10.27
N CYS A 264 -14.58 -0.56 -10.40
CA CYS A 264 -15.74 -0.14 -9.63
C CYS A 264 -15.60 -0.54 -8.15
N ASP A 265 -15.68 0.43 -7.24
CA ASP A 265 -15.69 0.26 -5.76
C ASP A 265 -16.82 -0.65 -5.22
N ALA A 266 -17.68 -1.18 -6.10
CA ALA A 266 -18.75 -2.11 -5.77
C ALA A 266 -18.28 -3.58 -5.65
N ASP A 267 -17.08 -3.91 -6.15
CA ASP A 267 -16.58 -5.30 -6.18
C ASP A 267 -15.89 -5.64 -4.84
N ILE A 268 -16.70 -5.80 -3.80
CA ILE A 268 -16.22 -6.22 -2.47
C ILE A 268 -15.98 -7.73 -2.47
N PRO A 269 -14.78 -8.23 -2.11
CA PRO A 269 -14.53 -9.66 -2.07
C PRO A 269 -15.44 -10.37 -1.05
N GLU A 270 -16.17 -11.38 -1.51
CA GLU A 270 -16.96 -12.28 -0.67
C GLU A 270 -16.12 -13.47 -0.20
N SER A 271 -15.06 -13.19 0.58
CA SER A 271 -14.18 -14.24 1.10
C SER A 271 -13.85 -13.98 2.58
N PRO A 272 -13.93 -15.00 3.46
CA PRO A 272 -13.49 -14.88 4.85
C PRO A 272 -12.04 -14.38 4.96
N LEU A 273 -11.16 -14.81 4.06
CA LEU A 273 -9.76 -14.37 4.01
C LEU A 273 -9.63 -12.86 3.75
N ALA A 274 -10.51 -12.30 2.91
CA ALA A 274 -10.54 -10.86 2.67
C ALA A 274 -11.04 -10.09 3.90
N VAL A 275 -11.97 -10.66 4.66
CA VAL A 275 -12.46 -10.07 5.92
C VAL A 275 -11.35 -10.08 6.97
N ASP A 276 -10.63 -11.21 7.12
CA ASP A 276 -9.50 -11.32 8.05
C ASP A 276 -8.36 -10.37 7.68
N ALA A 277 -7.99 -10.29 6.40
CA ALA A 277 -7.01 -9.32 5.93
C ALA A 277 -7.48 -7.87 6.14
N SER A 278 -8.78 -7.60 5.98
CA SER A 278 -9.35 -6.27 6.24
C SER A 278 -9.25 -5.90 7.73
N ARG A 279 -9.48 -6.86 8.64
CA ARG A 279 -9.26 -6.65 10.08
C ARG A 279 -7.80 -6.31 10.36
N GLY A 280 -6.87 -7.08 9.80
CA GLY A 280 -5.43 -6.85 9.92
C GLY A 280 -5.05 -5.44 9.44
N LEU A 281 -5.43 -5.08 8.21
CA LEU A 281 -5.13 -3.78 7.64
C LEU A 281 -5.67 -2.62 8.49
N LEU A 282 -6.94 -2.70 8.92
CA LEU A 282 -7.58 -1.64 9.69
C LEU A 282 -6.97 -1.47 11.10
N LYS A 283 -6.45 -2.54 11.72
CA LYS A 283 -5.68 -2.44 12.96
C LYS A 283 -4.40 -1.64 12.73
N ILE A 284 -3.62 -1.98 11.70
CA ILE A 284 -2.38 -1.28 11.37
C ILE A 284 -2.66 0.20 11.05
N VAL A 285 -3.72 0.48 10.28
CA VAL A 285 -4.19 1.84 9.99
C VAL A 285 -4.45 2.65 11.27
N CYS A 286 -5.15 2.07 12.25
CA CYS A 286 -5.41 2.76 13.52
C CYS A 286 -4.12 3.12 14.24
N MET A 287 -3.13 2.21 14.26
CA MET A 287 -1.83 2.44 14.88
C MET A 287 -1.05 3.53 14.13
N THR A 288 -1.01 3.46 12.80
CA THR A 288 -0.31 4.43 11.94
C THR A 288 -0.87 5.84 12.10
N ILE A 289 -2.21 6.01 12.06
CA ILE A 289 -2.85 7.32 12.26
C ILE A 289 -2.60 7.85 13.67
N ALA A 290 -2.61 6.99 14.69
CA ALA A 290 -2.35 7.41 16.06
C ALA A 290 -0.93 7.96 16.24
N GLN A 291 0.05 7.40 15.54
CA GLN A 291 1.45 7.85 15.56
C GLN A 291 1.72 9.06 14.67
N ASN A 292 1.03 9.13 13.52
CA ASN A 292 1.22 10.12 12.48
C ASN A 292 -0.15 10.71 12.06
N PRO A 293 -0.76 11.57 12.88
CA PRO A 293 -2.08 12.14 12.61
C PRO A 293 -2.00 13.31 11.62
N TYR A 294 -1.27 13.11 10.52
CA TYR A 294 -1.00 14.13 9.51
C TYR A 294 -1.81 13.88 8.24
N PRO A 295 -2.22 14.94 7.50
CA PRO A 295 -2.87 14.83 6.19
C PRO A 295 -2.17 13.88 5.21
N GLU A 296 -0.85 13.92 5.18
CA GLU A 296 -0.01 13.12 4.29
C GLU A 296 -0.18 11.62 4.58
N THR A 297 -0.26 11.25 5.86
CA THR A 297 -0.54 9.86 6.26
C THR A 297 -1.91 9.43 5.76
N MET A 298 -2.91 10.30 5.86
CA MET A 298 -4.25 10.01 5.33
C MET A 298 -4.25 9.83 3.80
N CYS A 299 -3.50 10.64 3.06
CA CYS A 299 -3.34 10.50 1.61
C CYS A 299 -2.70 9.16 1.24
N VAL A 300 -1.65 8.73 1.95
CA VAL A 300 -1.04 7.40 1.73
C VAL A 300 -2.05 6.28 1.97
N LEU A 301 -2.75 6.30 3.10
CA LEU A 301 -3.67 5.24 3.49
C LEU A 301 -4.86 5.13 2.53
N LEU A 302 -5.39 6.26 2.07
CA LEU A 302 -6.57 6.28 1.22
C LEU A 302 -6.24 6.17 -0.28
N GLY A 303 -5.21 6.88 -0.75
CA GLY A 303 -4.81 6.91 -2.14
C GLY A 303 -4.03 5.66 -2.54
N MET A 304 -2.94 5.37 -1.82
CA MET A 304 -2.05 4.24 -2.15
C MET A 304 -2.66 2.90 -1.73
N TYR A 305 -3.00 2.73 -0.45
CA TYR A 305 -3.47 1.44 0.08
C TYR A 305 -4.98 1.22 -0.05
N ARG A 306 -5.73 2.24 -0.49
CA ARG A 306 -7.19 2.17 -0.69
C ARG A 306 -7.93 1.57 0.52
N VAL A 307 -7.57 2.01 1.72
CA VAL A 307 -8.11 1.48 3.00
C VAL A 307 -9.64 1.49 3.07
N TYR A 308 -10.30 2.36 2.30
CA TYR A 308 -11.75 2.37 2.16
C TYR A 308 -12.33 1.04 1.63
N VAL A 309 -11.58 0.27 0.83
CA VAL A 309 -11.98 -1.07 0.35
C VAL A 309 -12.02 -2.06 1.51
N SER A 310 -11.03 -2.05 2.40
CA SER A 310 -11.00 -2.89 3.60
C SER A 310 -12.09 -2.51 4.59
N TYR A 311 -12.33 -1.21 4.75
CA TYR A 311 -13.45 -0.70 5.54
C TYR A 311 -14.79 -1.21 4.99
N ALA A 312 -15.00 -1.11 3.67
CA ALA A 312 -16.20 -1.59 3.01
C ALA A 312 -16.35 -3.11 3.10
N CYS A 313 -15.26 -3.88 2.99
CA CYS A 313 -15.27 -5.33 3.14
C CYS A 313 -15.75 -5.76 4.53
N LEU A 314 -15.17 -5.18 5.58
CA LEU A 314 -15.55 -5.48 6.96
C LEU A 314 -16.99 -5.03 7.25
N LEU A 315 -17.35 -3.82 6.79
CA LEU A 315 -18.71 -3.31 6.93
C LEU A 315 -19.75 -4.22 6.26
N ASN A 316 -19.48 -4.66 5.03
CA ASN A 316 -20.38 -5.53 4.28
C ASN A 316 -20.56 -6.88 4.97
N SER A 317 -19.51 -7.43 5.59
CA SER A 317 -19.60 -8.65 6.41
C SER A 317 -20.59 -8.48 7.57
N ILE A 318 -20.54 -7.34 8.28
CA ILE A 318 -21.45 -7.03 9.39
C ILE A 318 -22.88 -6.82 8.88
N LEU A 319 -23.04 -6.04 7.81
CA LEU A 319 -24.35 -5.69 7.25
C LEU A 319 -25.05 -6.88 6.56
N ARG A 320 -24.33 -7.93 6.16
CA ARG A 320 -24.93 -9.17 5.65
C ARG A 320 -25.15 -10.24 6.71
N SER A 321 -24.48 -10.16 7.86
CA SER A 321 -24.65 -11.15 8.93
C SER A 321 -26.09 -11.12 9.50
N PRO A 322 -26.74 -12.28 9.70
CA PRO A 322 -28.02 -12.35 10.41
C PRO A 322 -27.87 -11.99 11.89
N ASP A 323 -26.73 -12.29 12.50
CA ASP A 323 -26.41 -11.95 13.88
C ASP A 323 -25.34 -10.84 13.90
N VAL A 324 -25.78 -9.61 14.11
CA VAL A 324 -24.90 -8.43 14.19
C VAL A 324 -24.11 -8.43 15.51
N HIS A 325 -24.65 -9.01 16.58
CA HIS A 325 -24.02 -9.03 17.89
C HIS A 325 -22.75 -9.90 17.89
N ALA A 326 -22.74 -10.97 17.09
CA ALA A 326 -21.54 -11.78 16.86
C ALA A 326 -20.34 -10.99 16.30
N HIS A 327 -20.59 -9.82 15.68
CA HIS A 327 -19.56 -8.97 15.09
C HIS A 327 -19.12 -7.79 15.98
N ALA A 328 -19.38 -7.83 17.30
CA ALA A 328 -19.05 -6.73 18.21
C ALA A 328 -17.59 -6.24 18.12
N ALA A 329 -16.63 -7.15 17.94
CA ALA A 329 -15.21 -6.79 17.79
C ALA A 329 -14.93 -6.01 16.49
N ASP A 330 -15.59 -6.39 15.39
CA ASP A 330 -15.46 -5.72 14.10
C ASP A 330 -16.10 -4.32 14.14
N ILE A 331 -17.26 -4.20 14.78
CA ILE A 331 -17.92 -2.91 15.03
C ILE A 331 -16.99 -1.99 15.82
N GLY A 332 -16.39 -2.49 16.91
CA GLY A 332 -15.42 -1.73 17.70
C GLY A 332 -14.16 -1.34 16.92
N LEU A 333 -13.71 -2.14 15.96
CA LEU A 333 -12.62 -1.77 15.06
C LEU A 333 -13.02 -0.64 14.10
N LEU A 334 -14.20 -0.72 13.48
CA LEU A 334 -14.71 0.36 12.61
C LEU A 334 -14.90 1.67 13.37
N GLU A 335 -15.33 1.63 14.63
CA GLU A 335 -15.44 2.80 15.50
C GLU A 335 -14.06 3.40 15.82
N ARG A 336 -13.06 2.58 16.12
CA ARG A 336 -11.67 3.04 16.33
C ARG A 336 -11.10 3.72 15.09
N VAL A 337 -11.35 3.18 13.90
CA VAL A 337 -10.95 3.81 12.63
C VAL A 337 -11.63 5.16 12.48
N ASN A 338 -12.95 5.25 12.72
CA ASN A 338 -13.69 6.51 12.64
C ASN A 338 -13.13 7.57 13.61
N ASP A 339 -12.81 7.18 14.84
CA ASP A 339 -12.20 8.08 15.82
C ASP A 339 -10.79 8.52 15.42
N ALA A 340 -9.99 7.62 14.83
CA ALA A 340 -8.66 7.95 14.30
C ALA A 340 -8.76 8.97 13.14
N VAL A 341 -9.61 8.69 12.15
CA VAL A 341 -9.87 9.59 11.01
C VAL A 341 -10.40 10.94 11.49
N ARG A 342 -11.31 10.96 12.47
CA ARG A 342 -11.84 12.20 13.05
C ARG A 342 -10.75 13.03 13.72
N LYS A 343 -9.81 12.39 14.42
CA LYS A 343 -8.68 13.09 15.05
C LYS A 343 -7.73 13.67 14.00
N ALA A 344 -7.38 12.89 12.98
CA ALA A 344 -6.49 13.34 11.89
C ALA A 344 -7.10 14.45 11.01
N SER A 345 -8.43 14.51 10.90
CA SER A 345 -9.15 15.49 10.08
C SER A 345 -9.60 16.76 10.83
N ARG A 346 -9.17 16.96 12.10
CA ARG A 346 -9.63 18.12 12.90
C ARG A 346 -9.30 19.46 12.26
N ASP A 347 -8.07 19.57 11.76
CA ASP A 347 -7.53 20.85 11.26
C ASP A 347 -7.54 20.93 9.73
N GLU A 348 -7.81 19.81 9.03
CA GLU A 348 -7.79 19.72 7.58
C GLU A 348 -9.21 19.62 6.98
N LYS A 349 -9.58 20.64 6.19
CA LYS A 349 -10.94 20.76 5.65
C LYS A 349 -11.19 19.76 4.53
N ASP A 350 -10.16 19.33 3.83
CA ASP A 350 -10.27 18.47 2.66
C ASP A 350 -10.73 17.04 3.02
N PHE A 351 -10.50 16.58 4.26
CA PHE A 351 -11.00 15.28 4.74
C PHE A 351 -12.42 15.31 5.30
N ARG A 352 -13.09 16.47 5.36
CA ARG A 352 -14.46 16.56 5.89
C ARG A 352 -15.48 15.69 5.13
N PRO A 353 -15.46 15.60 3.78
CA PRO A 353 -16.36 14.71 3.05
C PRO A 353 -16.14 13.24 3.44
N LEU A 354 -14.90 12.80 3.58
CA LEU A 354 -14.56 11.45 4.01
C LEU A 354 -15.06 11.16 5.43
N LEU A 355 -14.82 12.08 6.37
CA LEU A 355 -15.30 11.93 7.75
C LEU A 355 -16.83 11.77 7.78
N LYS A 356 -17.56 12.55 6.99
CA LYS A 356 -19.03 12.42 6.86
C LYS A 356 -19.43 11.07 6.30
N ALA A 357 -18.74 10.57 5.28
CA ALA A 357 -19.01 9.26 4.70
C ALA A 357 -18.83 8.13 5.74
N VAL A 358 -17.69 8.11 6.44
CA VAL A 358 -17.39 7.11 7.48
C VAL A 358 -18.40 7.18 8.64
N GLN A 359 -18.81 8.39 9.05
CA GLN A 359 -19.85 8.58 10.06
C GLN A 359 -21.22 8.07 9.59
N SER A 360 -21.59 8.32 8.33
CA SER A 360 -22.83 7.82 7.74
C SER A 360 -22.87 6.29 7.76
N LEU A 361 -21.77 5.64 7.37
CA LEU A 361 -21.65 4.18 7.39
C LEU A 361 -21.72 3.62 8.83
N SER A 362 -21.11 4.32 9.79
CA SER A 362 -21.19 3.93 11.20
C SER A 362 -22.61 4.02 11.76
N MET A 363 -23.41 5.02 11.32
CA MET A 363 -24.82 5.13 11.71
C MET A 363 -25.66 3.97 11.19
N GLU A 364 -25.34 3.47 10.00
CA GLU A 364 -26.03 2.32 9.41
C GLU A 364 -25.81 1.03 10.22
N VAL A 365 -24.58 0.80 10.69
CA VAL A 365 -24.27 -0.32 11.62
C VAL A 365 -25.07 -0.20 12.90
N LYS A 366 -25.16 1.01 13.48
CA LYS A 366 -25.92 1.26 14.71
C LYS A 366 -27.41 1.03 14.53
N ARG A 367 -27.97 1.45 13.38
CA ARG A 367 -29.37 1.20 13.04
C ARG A 367 -29.66 -0.30 13.01
N LYS A 368 -28.82 -1.07 12.31
CA LYS A 368 -28.95 -2.52 12.22
C LYS A 368 -28.84 -3.21 13.59
N LEU A 369 -27.93 -2.74 14.45
CA LEU A 369 -27.80 -3.24 15.82
C LEU A 369 -29.07 -3.00 16.64
N ASN A 370 -29.66 -1.82 16.55
CA ASN A 370 -30.91 -1.48 17.24
C ASN A 370 -32.07 -2.35 16.74
N ASP A 371 -32.18 -2.55 15.42
CA ASP A 371 -33.22 -3.40 14.83
C ASP A 371 -33.12 -4.86 15.32
N ALA A 372 -31.90 -5.39 15.43
CA ALA A 372 -31.64 -6.73 15.98
C ALA A 372 -32.06 -6.83 17.46
N SER A 373 -31.65 -5.87 18.30
CA SER A 373 -32.01 -5.83 19.72
C SER A 373 -33.53 -5.68 19.96
N THR A 374 -34.24 -4.98 19.07
CA THR A 374 -35.70 -4.84 19.14
C THR A 374 -36.40 -6.16 18.80
N THR A 375 -35.85 -6.92 17.86
CA THR A 375 -36.35 -8.24 17.45
C THR A 375 -36.13 -9.29 18.54
N ASP A 376 -34.98 -9.26 19.21
CA ASP A 376 -34.68 -10.13 20.36
C ASP A 376 -35.58 -9.81 21.57
N GLY A 377 -35.89 -8.53 21.82
CA GLY A 377 -36.84 -8.13 22.86
C GLY A 377 -38.26 -8.66 22.63
N LEU A 378 -38.74 -8.64 21.38
CA LEU A 378 -40.07 -9.15 21.00
C LEU A 378 -40.17 -10.68 21.07
N THR A 379 -39.09 -11.40 20.74
CA THR A 379 -39.04 -12.87 20.85
C THR A 379 -38.98 -13.33 22.32
N LEU A 380 -38.29 -12.58 23.19
CA LEU A 380 -38.28 -12.83 24.64
C LEU A 380 -39.66 -12.55 25.28
N GLU A 381 -40.35 -11.47 24.92
CA GLU A 381 -41.69 -11.17 25.44
C GLU A 381 -42.76 -12.18 24.99
N THR A 382 -42.66 -12.70 23.76
CA THR A 382 -43.56 -13.74 23.26
C THR A 382 -43.27 -15.11 23.88
N GLY A 383 -42.00 -15.45 24.13
CA GLY A 383 -41.61 -16.64 24.88
C GLY A 383 -42.06 -16.62 26.35
N PHE A 384 -41.99 -15.47 27.01
CA PHE A 384 -42.45 -15.32 28.40
C PHE A 384 -43.97 -15.46 28.54
N ARG A 385 -44.76 -15.01 27.54
CA ARG A 385 -46.22 -15.20 27.52
C ARG A 385 -46.65 -16.65 27.24
N ALA A 386 -45.85 -17.42 26.49
CA ALA A 386 -46.15 -18.83 26.23
C ALA A 386 -45.80 -19.75 27.42
N GLY A 387 -44.91 -19.33 28.32
CA GLY A 387 -44.47 -20.13 29.49
C GLY A 387 -45.32 -19.98 30.76
N MET A 388 -46.26 -19.02 30.83
CA MET A 388 -47.14 -18.79 32.00
C MET A 388 -48.57 -19.34 31.84
N GLY A 389 -48.76 -20.26 30.89
CA GLY A 389 -50.06 -20.88 30.63
C GLY A 389 -50.04 -22.40 30.81
N TYR A 390 -49.72 -22.90 32.02
CA TYR A 390 -50.10 -24.24 32.49
C TYR A 390 -50.30 -24.27 34.01
#